data_AF-A0A529L827-F1
#
_entry.id   AF-A0A529L827-F1
#
_cell.length_a   1.000
_cell.length_b   1.000
_cell.length_c   1.000
_cell.angle_alpha   90.00
_cell.angle_beta   90.00
_cell.angle_gamma   90.00
#
_symmetry.space_group_name_H-M   'P 1'
#
loop_
_entity.id
_entity.type
_entity.pdbx_description
1 polymer ?
#
loop_
_entity_poly.entity_id
_entity_poly.type
_entity_poly.pdbx_seq_one_letter_code
_entity_poly.pdbx_strand_id
1 'polypeptide(L)' 'AQHMTKDGVWIVEVDADAGLDKPYRDVRRIMISNGALQ' A
#
# COMPACT_ATOMS: atom_id res chain seq x y z
N ALA A 1 2.78 7.41 -19.76
CA ALA A 1 3.08 5.99 -19.51
C ALA A 1 2.19 5.51 -18.38
N GLN A 2 1.34 4.50 -18.62
CA GLN A 2 0.50 3.91 -17.57
C GLN A 2 1.39 3.05 -16.68
N HIS A 3 1.61 3.47 -15.44
CA HIS A 3 2.34 2.68 -14.46
C HIS A 3 1.37 1.65 -13.89
N MET A 4 1.38 0.44 -14.46
CA MET A 4 0.69 -0.69 -13.87
C MET A 4 1.59 -1.33 -12.82
N THR A 5 1.07 -1.50 -11.61
CA THR A 5 1.72 -2.30 -10.58
C THR A 5 1.77 -3.75 -11.03
N LYS A 6 2.96 -4.36 -10.99
CA LYS A 6 3.16 -5.77 -11.35
C LYS A 6 2.39 -6.68 -10.41
N ASP A 7 1.91 -7.80 -10.93
CA ASP A 7 1.27 -8.83 -10.12
C ASP A 7 2.25 -9.44 -9.11
N GLY A 8 1.71 -9.90 -7.98
CA GLY A 8 2.47 -10.56 -6.92
C GLY A 8 2.12 -10.06 -5.53
N VAL A 9 3.02 -10.35 -4.59
CA VAL A 9 2.93 -9.91 -3.20
C VAL A 9 3.54 -8.52 -3.08
N TRP A 10 2.79 -7.60 -2.49
CA TRP A 10 3.26 -6.25 -2.19
C TRP A 10 3.22 -6.00 -0.69
N ILE A 11 4.22 -5.26 -0.21
CA ILE A 11 4.21 -4.66 1.12
C ILE A 11 3.94 -3.18 0.90
N VAL A 12 2.85 -2.69 1.49
CA VAL A 12 2.45 -1.29 1.46
C VAL A 12 2.67 -0.71 2.86
N GLU A 13 3.40 0.40 2.90
CA GLU A 13 3.63 1.20 4.08
C GLU A 13 2.93 2.56 3.88
N VAL A 14 2.02 2.89 4.79
CA VAL A 14 1.37 4.19 4.83
C VAL A 14 1.82 4.90 6.08
N ASP A 15 2.65 5.93 5.90
CA ASP A 15 3.01 6.88 6.94
C ASP A 15 2.25 8.18 6.69
N ALA A 16 1.57 8.68 7.72
CA ALA A 16 0.85 9.95 7.63
C ALA A 16 0.95 10.75 8.93
N ASP A 17 1.12 12.06 8.77
CA ASP A 17 0.82 13.00 9.83
C ASP A 17 -0.70 13.28 9.81
N ALA A 18 -1.41 12.54 10.65
CA ALA A 18 -2.87 12.53 10.69
C ALA A 18 -3.45 13.40 11.82
N GLY A 19 -2.64 14.21 12.50
CA GLY A 19 -3.08 15.01 13.67
C GLY A 19 -3.46 14.16 14.89
N LEU A 20 -2.97 12.93 14.96
CA LEU A 20 -3.10 12.03 16.10
C LEU A 20 -1.98 12.28 17.12
N ASP A 21 -2.17 11.83 18.37
CA ASP A 21 -1.14 11.92 19.43
C ASP A 21 0.19 11.24 19.05
N LYS A 22 0.14 10.27 18.13
CA LYS A 22 1.29 9.60 17.53
C LYS A 22 1.11 9.51 16.02
N PRO A 23 2.18 9.55 15.21
CA PRO A 23 2.08 9.41 13.77
C PRO A 23 1.32 8.15 13.36
N TYR A 24 0.50 8.25 12.31
CA TYR A 24 -0.20 7.10 11.76
C TYR A 24 0.77 6.28 10.93
N ARG A 25 0.84 4.97 11.21
CA ARG A 25 1.64 4.01 10.46
C ARG A 25 0.87 2.72 10.27
N ASP A 26 0.73 2.30 9.03
CA ASP A 26 0.11 1.04 8.65
C ASP A 26 1.00 0.28 7.67
N VAL A 27 1.27 -0.98 7.97
CA VAL A 27 2.08 -1.88 7.14
C VAL A 27 1.25 -3.09 6.80
N ARG A 28 0.90 -3.24 5.52
CA ARG A 28 0.06 -4.34 5.05
C ARG A 28 0.72 -5.10 3.92
N ARG A 29 0.53 -6.40 3.96
CA ARG A 29 0.84 -7.30 2.85
C ARG A 29 -0.43 -7.49 2.02
N ILE A 30 -0.36 -7.16 0.73
CA ILE A 30 -1.49 -7.27 -0.20
C ILE A 30 -1.11 -8.14 -1.39
N MET A 31 -2.10 -8.80 -1.98
CA MET A 31 -1.95 -9.52 -3.25
C MET A 31 -2.42 -8.60 -4.38
N ILE A 32 -1.59 -8.42 -5.39
CA ILE A 32 -1.98 -7.80 -6.66
C ILE A 32 -2.12 -8.89 -7.70
N SER A 33 -3.27 -8.93 -8.36
CA SER A 33 -3.54 -9.81 -9.51
C SER A 33 -4.19 -9.01 -10.63
N ASN A 34 -3.75 -9.20 -11.87
CA ASN A 34 -4.20 -8.46 -13.04
C ASN A 34 -4.14 -6.93 -12.85
N GLY A 35 -3.12 -6.45 -12.13
CA GLY A 35 -2.93 -5.03 -11.84
C GLY A 35 -3.93 -4.41 -10.85
N ALA A 36 -4.69 -5.23 -10.11
CA ALA A 36 -5.66 -4.79 -9.09
C ALA A 36 -5.45 -5.48 -7.74
N LEU A 37 -5.87 -4.81 -6.67
CA LEU A 37 -5.99 -5.37 -5.32
C LEU A 37 -7.06 -6.47 -5.29
N GLN A 38 -6.74 -7.61 -4.67
CA GLN A 38 -7.72 -8.64 -4.32
C GLN A 38 -8.39 -8.39 -2.96
#